data_AF-A0A8H6WEB9-F1
#
_entry.id   AF-A0A8H6WEB9-F1
#
_cell.length_a   1.000
_cell.length_b   1.000
_cell.length_c   1.000
_cell.angle_alpha   90.00
_cell.angle_beta   90.00
_cell.angle_gamma   90.00
#
_symmetry.space_group_name_H-M   'P 1'
#
loop_
_entity.id
_entity.type
_entity.pdbx_description
1 polymer ?
#
loop_
_entity_poly.entity_id
_entity_poly.type
_entity_poly.pdbx_seq_one_letter_code
_entity_poly.pdbx_strand_id
1 'polypeptide(L)'
;MYLKLDLLTTVRKLRRATIDSVQVRPGESSGGESSSSGESSSGESSAGEGSSSSGESSSSGKDSSSGGKSGSRGSSGSSGSADIPSGNTTSIGSSASTSSSGGGKQVVIPSGQLFAGRSAGGGTRAEVFGTKEYGSGYPGIASRGVEGRGFPFFFWPLSWGTGGGYGADAAYMHTNEYGDPTNSSRPGGPIGYHAFQSTTANATAFHLIADGATVSALTPSIAAQCSVNLHTTSTTEPPTPFNASALFPEQVVQYYRASSVALTLDGYNNSAVFAAENTTADTSLPGGTDMALLDCLNATIGKGVPLVNGGVNIGPEATLVLSWLWLVAIVARAIGVV
;
A
#
# COMPACT_ATOMS: atom_id res chain seq x y z
N MET A 1 0.30 -61.12 -27.95
CA MET A 1 0.28 -62.38 -27.17
C MET A 1 0.20 -61.98 -25.70
N TYR A 2 -0.74 -62.58 -24.98
CA TYR A 2 -1.28 -62.20 -23.67
C TYR A 2 -0.24 -62.02 -22.54
N LEU A 3 -0.48 -61.05 -21.63
CA LEU A 3 -0.61 -61.30 -20.18
C LEU A 3 -1.03 -60.02 -19.42
N LYS A 4 -2.28 -60.03 -18.95
CA LYS A 4 -2.83 -59.26 -17.81
C LYS A 4 -2.40 -59.96 -16.51
N LEU A 5 -2.03 -59.24 -15.46
CA LEU A 5 -2.12 -59.65 -14.03
C LEU A 5 -1.93 -58.36 -13.17
N ASP A 6 -3.00 -57.74 -12.66
CA ASP A 6 -3.54 -57.84 -11.29
C ASP A 6 -2.57 -57.48 -10.14
N LEU A 7 -2.76 -56.31 -9.54
CA LEU A 7 -2.20 -55.97 -8.22
C LEU A 7 -3.17 -55.08 -7.40
N LEU A 8 -4.37 -55.59 -7.16
CA LEU A 8 -5.33 -55.07 -6.17
C LEU A 8 -5.30 -55.96 -4.90
N THR A 9 -4.18 -55.98 -4.16
CA THR A 9 -4.10 -56.76 -2.90
C THR A 9 -3.14 -56.20 -1.85
N THR A 10 -3.22 -54.89 -1.52
CA THR A 10 -2.41 -54.33 -0.40
C THR A 10 -3.20 -53.32 0.46
N VAL A 11 -4.41 -53.69 0.90
CA VAL A 11 -5.26 -52.84 1.77
C VAL A 11 -5.58 -53.48 3.14
N ARG A 12 -5.01 -54.62 3.53
CA ARG A 12 -5.49 -55.32 4.76
C ARG A 12 -4.45 -55.83 5.75
N LYS A 13 -3.36 -55.09 6.01
CA LYS A 13 -2.37 -55.57 7.01
C LYS A 13 -1.81 -54.60 8.05
N LEU A 14 -2.43 -53.44 8.29
CA LEU A 14 -2.04 -52.57 9.42
C LEU A 14 -3.28 -52.02 10.17
N ARG A 15 -4.07 -52.94 10.74
CA ARG A 15 -4.95 -52.69 11.90
C ARG A 15 -4.72 -53.82 12.91
N ARG A 16 -3.91 -53.58 13.95
CA ARG A 16 -4.01 -54.12 15.34
C ARG A 16 -2.66 -54.12 16.05
N ALA A 17 -2.51 -53.19 16.99
CA ALA A 17 -1.91 -53.36 18.33
C ALA A 17 -2.09 -52.00 19.06
N THR A 18 -3.14 -51.79 19.86
CA THR A 18 -3.23 -51.96 21.34
C THR A 18 -2.42 -50.88 22.09
N ILE A 19 -3.02 -49.78 22.60
CA ILE A 19 -3.68 -49.57 23.92
C ILE A 19 -2.77 -49.89 25.12
N ASP A 20 -2.33 -48.88 25.88
CA ASP A 20 -2.72 -48.72 27.30
C ASP A 20 -2.30 -47.39 27.96
N SER A 21 -3.30 -46.77 28.60
CA SER A 21 -3.31 -46.10 29.92
C SER A 21 -2.22 -45.12 30.38
N VAL A 22 -2.58 -43.86 30.70
CA VAL A 22 -2.26 -43.15 31.97
C VAL A 22 -3.30 -42.05 32.26
N GLN A 23 -3.62 -41.90 33.55
CA GLN A 23 -4.75 -41.28 34.21
C GLN A 23 -4.90 -39.74 34.21
N VAL A 24 -6.17 -39.38 34.40
CA VAL A 24 -6.76 -38.13 34.92
C VAL A 24 -6.26 -37.75 36.32
N ARG A 25 -6.01 -36.45 36.55
CA ARG A 25 -6.23 -35.77 37.84
C ARG A 25 -6.82 -34.36 37.61
N PRO A 26 -7.90 -33.97 38.30
CA PRO A 26 -8.40 -32.60 38.34
C PRO A 26 -7.83 -31.84 39.56
N GLY A 27 -7.68 -30.52 39.43
CA GLY A 27 -7.28 -29.62 40.52
C GLY A 27 -7.95 -28.25 40.39
N GLU A 28 -8.83 -27.97 41.35
CA GLU A 28 -9.49 -26.71 41.73
C GLU A 28 -8.52 -25.52 41.92
N SER A 29 -8.84 -24.30 41.50
CA SER A 29 -9.57 -23.20 42.19
C SER A 29 -8.66 -22.11 42.79
N SER A 30 -9.03 -20.85 42.52
CA SER A 30 -8.73 -19.54 43.17
C SER A 30 -8.22 -18.55 42.12
N GLY A 31 -8.90 -17.46 41.77
CA GLY A 31 -9.42 -16.41 42.65
C GLY A 31 -8.45 -15.22 42.56
N GLY A 32 -8.87 -14.10 41.93
CA GLY A 32 -7.98 -12.95 41.73
C GLY A 32 -8.59 -11.85 40.89
N GLU A 33 -9.61 -11.18 41.43
CA GLU A 33 -10.03 -9.85 41.02
C GLU A 33 -8.97 -8.82 41.45
N SER A 34 -8.58 -7.91 40.56
CA SER A 34 -8.06 -6.61 40.97
C SER A 34 -8.30 -5.57 39.90
N SER A 35 -9.34 -4.79 40.14
CA SER A 35 -9.60 -3.45 39.63
C SER A 35 -8.49 -2.47 40.03
N SER A 36 -8.06 -1.61 39.10
CA SER A 36 -7.50 -0.30 39.45
C SER A 36 -7.93 0.75 38.42
N SER A 37 -8.73 1.68 38.94
CA SER A 37 -9.25 2.92 38.39
C SER A 37 -8.24 4.07 38.46
N GLY A 38 -8.46 5.10 37.62
CA GLY A 38 -7.91 6.46 37.75
C GLY A 38 -6.58 6.65 37.02
N GLU A 39 -6.29 7.76 36.34
CA GLU A 39 -6.77 9.13 36.51
C GLU A 39 -6.76 9.90 35.17
N SER A 40 -7.78 10.75 35.05
CA SER A 40 -7.89 11.87 34.14
C SER A 40 -6.99 13.04 34.58
N SER A 41 -6.33 13.70 33.64
CA SER A 41 -5.85 15.08 33.84
C SER A 41 -5.99 15.91 32.56
N SER A 42 -6.91 16.86 32.66
CA SER A 42 -7.10 18.06 31.85
C SER A 42 -5.96 19.07 31.98
N GLY A 43 -5.75 19.88 30.94
CA GLY A 43 -4.99 21.15 30.96
C GLY A 43 -4.91 21.70 29.53
N GLU A 44 -5.81 22.61 29.13
CA GLU A 44 -5.68 24.08 29.20
C GLU A 44 -4.73 24.71 28.16
N SER A 45 -5.37 25.27 27.13
CA SER A 45 -5.19 26.59 26.51
C SER A 45 -3.92 27.43 26.79
N SER A 46 -3.32 27.95 25.70
CA SER A 46 -2.79 29.32 25.51
C SER A 46 -2.36 29.45 24.03
N ALA A 47 -3.01 30.22 23.15
CA ALA A 47 -2.99 31.68 23.01
C ALA A 47 -1.56 32.27 23.00
N GLY A 48 -1.13 32.76 21.83
CA GLY A 48 0.15 33.43 21.63
C GLY A 48 0.22 34.10 20.26
N GLU A 49 -0.19 35.37 20.24
CA GLU A 49 -0.05 36.33 19.14
C GLU A 49 1.40 36.84 19.00
N GLY A 50 1.74 37.34 17.81
CA GLY A 50 2.95 38.14 17.52
C GLY A 50 3.39 37.93 16.07
N SER A 51 2.94 38.67 15.06
CA SER A 51 3.12 40.09 14.70
C SER A 51 4.51 40.48 14.16
N SER A 52 4.51 40.94 12.89
CA SER A 52 5.48 41.81 12.20
C SER A 52 6.87 41.19 11.86
N SER A 53 7.55 41.49 10.74
CA SER A 53 7.56 42.70 9.91
C SER A 53 8.26 42.47 8.55
N SER A 54 7.93 43.34 7.59
CA SER A 54 8.82 44.05 6.63
C SER A 54 9.61 43.29 5.55
N GLY A 55 9.40 43.71 4.30
CA GLY A 55 10.32 43.46 3.18
C GLY A 55 9.79 43.95 1.83
N GLU A 56 9.86 45.26 1.60
CA GLU A 56 9.60 45.94 0.32
C GLU A 56 10.64 45.60 -0.75
N SER A 57 10.24 45.53 -2.03
CA SER A 57 10.96 46.23 -3.12
C SER A 57 10.24 46.17 -4.47
N SER A 58 10.15 47.35 -5.06
CA SER A 58 9.65 47.85 -6.35
C SER A 58 10.28 47.30 -7.65
N SER A 59 9.51 47.34 -8.76
CA SER A 59 9.87 47.90 -10.10
C SER A 59 8.80 47.53 -11.15
N SER A 60 7.92 48.43 -11.62
CA SER A 60 8.03 49.35 -12.79
C SER A 60 7.96 48.72 -14.20
N GLY A 61 7.02 49.24 -15.04
CA GLY A 61 6.94 49.06 -16.52
C GLY A 61 5.53 48.71 -17.02
N LYS A 62 4.67 49.65 -17.46
CA LYS A 62 4.57 50.34 -18.78
C LYS A 62 3.88 49.52 -19.91
N ASP A 63 2.83 50.15 -20.48
CA ASP A 63 2.30 50.05 -21.86
C ASP A 63 1.71 48.68 -22.31
N SER A 64 0.76 48.50 -23.24
CA SER A 64 -0.28 49.27 -23.92
C SER A 64 -1.03 48.26 -24.84
N SER A 65 -2.36 48.41 -25.01
CA SER A 65 -3.20 48.11 -26.20
C SER A 65 -3.10 46.81 -27.07
N SER A 66 -4.29 46.42 -27.58
CA SER A 66 -4.62 45.47 -28.68
C SER A 66 -4.56 43.98 -28.30
N GLY A 67 -5.54 43.11 -28.59
CA GLY A 67 -6.47 43.02 -29.71
C GLY A 67 -6.10 41.78 -30.53
N GLY A 68 -6.88 40.69 -30.49
CA GLY A 68 -6.64 39.56 -31.39
C GLY A 68 -7.08 38.20 -30.87
N LYS A 69 -7.79 37.48 -31.75
CA LYS A 69 -8.38 36.15 -31.57
C LYS A 69 -7.34 35.03 -31.76
N SER A 70 -7.76 33.83 -31.33
CA SER A 70 -7.32 32.49 -31.77
C SER A 70 -5.99 31.96 -31.23
N GLY A 71 -5.99 30.72 -30.75
CA GLY A 71 -4.76 29.98 -30.47
C GLY A 71 -4.89 28.91 -29.40
N SER A 72 -5.14 27.69 -29.86
CA SER A 72 -4.44 26.46 -29.45
C SER A 72 -4.48 26.02 -27.98
N ARG A 73 -5.20 24.90 -27.82
CA ARG A 73 -5.10 23.90 -26.75
C ARG A 73 -3.62 23.65 -26.39
N GLY A 74 -3.23 24.11 -25.20
CA GLY A 74 -1.98 23.69 -24.57
C GLY A 74 -2.19 22.35 -23.86
N SER A 75 -1.41 21.35 -24.26
CA SER A 75 -1.27 20.09 -23.55
C SER A 75 -0.63 20.36 -22.18
N SER A 76 -1.44 20.43 -21.13
CA SER A 76 -0.98 20.31 -19.75
C SER A 76 -0.66 18.85 -19.47
N GLY A 77 0.56 18.59 -18.99
CA GLY A 77 1.07 17.26 -18.67
C GLY A 77 0.12 16.46 -17.79
N SER A 78 0.00 15.18 -18.12
CA SER A 78 -0.79 14.19 -17.39
C SER A 78 -0.28 14.05 -15.96
N SER A 79 -0.94 14.75 -15.02
CA SER A 79 -1.01 14.30 -13.64
C SER A 79 -1.92 13.07 -13.64
N GLY A 80 -1.32 11.87 -13.71
CA GLY A 80 -2.04 10.60 -13.81
C GLY A 80 -2.98 10.38 -12.63
N SER A 81 -4.24 10.80 -12.80
CA SER A 81 -5.35 10.31 -12.00
C SER A 81 -5.72 8.97 -12.60
N ALA A 82 -5.24 7.88 -12.00
CA ALA A 82 -5.74 6.56 -12.36
C ALA A 82 -7.13 6.44 -11.73
N ASP A 83 -8.18 6.42 -12.54
CA ASP A 83 -9.51 6.06 -12.04
C ASP A 83 -9.48 4.56 -11.69
N ILE A 84 -9.00 4.26 -10.48
CA ILE A 84 -8.97 2.91 -9.94
C ILE A 84 -10.41 2.54 -9.61
N PRO A 85 -11.03 1.59 -10.33
CA PRO A 85 -12.38 1.17 -10.02
C PRO A 85 -12.39 0.61 -8.59
N SER A 86 -13.25 1.17 -7.75
CA SER A 86 -13.55 0.61 -6.44
C SER A 86 -14.28 -0.71 -6.67
N GLY A 87 -13.53 -1.81 -6.72
CA GLY A 87 -14.08 -3.14 -6.89
C GLY A 87 -14.95 -3.48 -5.69
N ASN A 88 -16.27 -3.31 -5.83
CA ASN A 88 -17.37 -3.70 -4.92
C ASN A 88 -17.23 -3.45 -3.39
N THR A 89 -16.13 -2.87 -2.91
CA THR A 89 -15.92 -2.45 -1.52
C THR A 89 -16.18 -0.97 -1.46
N THR A 90 -17.37 -0.65 -0.96
CA THR A 90 -17.91 0.68 -0.74
C THR A 90 -18.21 1.46 -2.02
N SER A 91 -19.50 1.73 -2.20
CA SER A 91 -20.11 2.76 -3.05
C SER A 91 -19.73 4.19 -2.63
N ILE A 92 -18.52 4.38 -2.13
CA ILE A 92 -17.93 5.67 -1.84
C ILE A 92 -17.17 6.00 -3.12
N GLY A 93 -17.73 6.88 -3.95
CA GLY A 93 -17.22 7.27 -5.27
C GLY A 93 -15.90 8.05 -5.23
N SER A 94 -14.93 7.58 -4.46
CA SER A 94 -13.64 8.22 -4.28
C SER A 94 -12.63 7.57 -5.22
N SER A 95 -12.13 8.38 -6.16
CA SER A 95 -10.98 8.00 -6.98
C SER A 95 -9.70 7.98 -6.14
N ALA A 96 -8.81 7.05 -6.47
CA ALA A 96 -7.46 7.02 -5.92
C ALA A 96 -6.51 7.79 -6.84
N SER A 97 -5.54 8.51 -6.29
CA SER A 97 -4.54 9.21 -7.10
C SER A 97 -3.14 9.08 -6.54
N THR A 98 -2.14 9.13 -7.44
CA THR A 98 -0.72 9.05 -7.09
C THR A 98 -0.25 10.26 -6.29
N SER A 99 -0.94 11.39 -6.41
CA SER A 99 -0.63 12.64 -5.71
C SER A 99 -1.44 12.87 -4.43
N SER A 100 -2.38 11.98 -4.08
CA SER A 100 -3.21 12.15 -2.88
C SER A 100 -2.36 12.01 -1.61
N SER A 101 -2.67 12.79 -0.58
CA SER A 101 -2.13 12.59 0.78
C SER A 101 -2.74 11.38 1.49
N GLY A 102 -3.78 10.75 0.92
CA GLY A 102 -4.61 9.78 1.62
C GLY A 102 -5.46 10.43 2.73
N GLY A 103 -5.77 9.65 3.75
CA GLY A 103 -6.51 10.06 4.93
C GLY A 103 -8.02 9.87 4.79
N GLY A 104 -8.77 10.84 5.32
CA GLY A 104 -10.23 10.81 5.34
C GLY A 104 -10.78 10.04 6.53
N LYS A 105 -12.11 9.93 6.58
CA LYS A 105 -12.80 9.22 7.65
C LYS A 105 -12.65 7.71 7.45
N GLN A 106 -12.22 7.01 8.49
CA GLN A 106 -12.33 5.56 8.54
C GLN A 106 -13.81 5.15 8.57
N VAL A 107 -14.20 4.25 7.68
CA VAL A 107 -15.57 3.73 7.56
C VAL A 107 -15.60 2.25 7.92
N VAL A 108 -16.76 1.76 8.35
CA VAL A 108 -17.00 0.31 8.50
C VAL A 108 -17.63 -0.20 7.21
N ILE A 109 -17.10 -1.29 6.67
CA ILE A 109 -17.63 -1.92 5.46
C ILE A 109 -19.05 -2.43 5.76
N PRO A 110 -20.07 -1.99 5.01
CA PRO A 110 -21.45 -2.39 5.24
C PRO A 110 -21.68 -3.89 5.08
N SER A 111 -22.73 -4.40 5.74
CA SER A 111 -23.23 -5.76 5.52
C SER A 111 -23.56 -6.01 4.05
N GLY A 112 -23.24 -7.21 3.55
CA GLY A 112 -23.49 -7.59 2.16
C GLY A 112 -22.37 -7.24 1.18
N GLN A 113 -21.30 -6.58 1.64
CA GLN A 113 -20.07 -6.39 0.88
C GLN A 113 -18.96 -7.35 1.33
N LEU A 114 -17.95 -7.52 0.48
CA LEU A 114 -16.74 -8.26 0.84
C LEU A 114 -16.11 -7.62 2.07
N PHE A 115 -15.75 -8.45 3.05
CA PHE A 115 -15.16 -8.02 4.31
C PHE A 115 -16.04 -7.13 5.20
N ALA A 116 -17.37 -7.30 5.11
CA ALA A 116 -18.35 -6.65 5.97
C ALA A 116 -17.93 -6.66 7.45
N GLY A 117 -18.07 -5.52 8.10
CA GLY A 117 -17.70 -5.31 9.51
C GLY A 117 -16.26 -4.85 9.75
N ARG A 118 -15.35 -4.96 8.77
CA ARG A 118 -13.99 -4.41 8.89
C ARG A 118 -13.96 -2.92 8.62
N SER A 119 -12.93 -2.25 9.14
CA SER A 119 -12.68 -0.84 8.87
C SER A 119 -11.95 -0.63 7.53
N ALA A 120 -12.25 0.45 6.81
CA ALA A 120 -11.53 0.88 5.61
C ALA A 120 -11.29 2.40 5.60
N GLY A 121 -10.16 2.84 5.03
CA GLY A 121 -9.76 4.24 4.97
C GLY A 121 -9.07 4.77 6.24
N GLY A 122 -8.69 6.05 6.19
CA GLY A 122 -8.01 6.76 7.28
C GLY A 122 -6.48 6.78 7.18
N GLY A 123 -5.88 5.85 6.45
CA GLY A 123 -4.44 5.78 6.24
C GLY A 123 -3.92 6.91 5.35
N THR A 124 -2.78 7.47 5.73
CA THR A 124 -2.14 8.62 5.07
C THR A 124 -0.86 8.24 4.34
N ARG A 125 -0.39 9.13 3.47
CA ARG A 125 0.89 9.01 2.75
C ARG A 125 2.07 8.73 3.67
N ALA A 126 2.06 9.28 4.88
CA ALA A 126 3.13 9.09 5.87
C ALA A 126 3.21 7.64 6.41
N GLU A 127 2.12 6.88 6.31
CA GLU A 127 1.99 5.53 6.84
C GLU A 127 2.13 4.45 5.76
N VAL A 128 2.45 4.86 4.53
CA VAL A 128 2.53 3.94 3.39
C VAL A 128 3.69 2.96 3.54
N PHE A 129 4.82 3.35 4.13
CA PHE A 129 5.99 2.49 4.22
C PHE A 129 5.77 1.36 5.24
N GLY A 130 6.00 0.13 4.80
CA GLY A 130 6.08 -1.05 5.68
C GLY A 130 7.53 -1.46 5.94
N THR A 131 7.74 -2.76 6.07
CA THR A 131 9.06 -3.41 6.18
C THR A 131 9.12 -4.56 5.17
N LYS A 132 10.10 -5.45 5.30
CA LYS A 132 10.16 -6.72 4.54
C LYS A 132 9.12 -7.75 5.01
N GLU A 133 8.43 -7.47 6.11
CA GLU A 133 7.50 -8.39 6.73
C GLU A 133 6.08 -8.20 6.23
N TYR A 134 5.43 -9.29 5.81
CA TYR A 134 4.04 -9.26 5.39
C TYR A 134 3.13 -8.99 6.61
N GLY A 135 2.25 -8.00 6.49
CA GLY A 135 1.51 -7.43 7.63
C GLY A 135 2.03 -6.09 8.13
N SER A 136 3.19 -5.64 7.63
CA SER A 136 3.73 -4.31 7.93
C SER A 136 3.01 -3.19 7.14
N GLY A 137 3.25 -1.95 7.58
CA GLY A 137 2.64 -0.74 6.97
C GLY A 137 1.18 -0.51 7.40
N TYR A 138 0.76 -1.15 8.50
CA TYR A 138 -0.52 -0.89 9.15
C TYR A 138 -0.34 0.20 10.23
N PRO A 139 -1.09 1.31 10.18
CA PRO A 139 -1.03 2.34 11.21
C PRO A 139 -1.28 1.77 12.61
N GLY A 140 -0.33 1.99 13.52
CA GLY A 140 -0.44 1.57 14.93
C GLY A 140 -0.36 0.07 15.18
N ILE A 141 -0.05 -0.76 14.18
CA ILE A 141 0.07 -2.23 14.34
C ILE A 141 1.44 -2.68 13.86
N ALA A 142 2.23 -3.23 14.78
CA ALA A 142 3.58 -3.72 14.49
C ALA A 142 3.64 -5.25 14.27
N SER A 143 2.53 -5.97 14.41
CA SER A 143 2.53 -7.43 14.35
C SER A 143 2.53 -7.98 12.92
N ARG A 144 2.91 -9.25 12.80
CA ARG A 144 2.92 -10.03 11.56
C ARG A 144 1.52 -10.37 11.04
N GLY A 145 1.44 -10.58 9.73
CA GLY A 145 0.24 -11.05 9.03
C GLY A 145 -0.85 -9.99 8.90
N VAL A 146 -1.92 -10.36 8.22
CA VAL A 146 -2.98 -9.41 7.84
C VAL A 146 -4.39 -9.90 8.19
N GLU A 147 -4.51 -11.15 8.63
CA GLU A 147 -5.79 -11.82 8.88
C GLU A 147 -6.70 -10.95 9.76
N GLY A 148 -7.94 -10.74 9.31
CA GLY A 148 -8.96 -9.97 10.03
C GLY A 148 -8.71 -8.46 10.15
N ARG A 149 -7.55 -7.92 9.75
CA ARG A 149 -7.23 -6.48 9.85
C ARG A 149 -8.01 -5.57 8.90
N GLY A 150 -8.23 -4.31 9.26
CA GLY A 150 -8.85 -3.34 8.34
C GLY A 150 -8.08 -3.08 7.03
N PHE A 151 -8.59 -2.17 6.22
CA PHE A 151 -7.96 -1.69 4.99
C PHE A 151 -7.70 -0.19 5.10
N PRO A 152 -6.63 0.23 5.81
CA PRO A 152 -6.38 1.65 6.08
C PRO A 152 -6.32 2.51 4.80
N PHE A 153 -5.98 1.89 3.67
CA PHE A 153 -5.89 2.57 2.37
C PHE A 153 -6.98 2.14 1.37
N PHE A 154 -8.02 1.41 1.80
CA PHE A 154 -9.05 0.74 0.97
C PHE A 154 -8.57 -0.45 0.12
N PHE A 155 -7.28 -0.55 -0.16
CA PHE A 155 -6.69 -1.69 -0.88
C PHE A 155 -6.46 -2.89 0.04
N TRP A 156 -6.65 -4.09 -0.50
CA TRP A 156 -6.47 -5.33 0.24
C TRP A 156 -5.03 -5.83 0.11
N PRO A 157 -4.50 -6.54 1.13
CA PRO A 157 -3.20 -7.19 1.05
C PRO A 157 -3.04 -8.12 -0.16
N LEU A 158 -1.79 -8.23 -0.62
CA LEU A 158 -1.39 -9.20 -1.64
C LEU A 158 -1.67 -10.63 -1.18
N SER A 159 -2.11 -11.49 -2.07
CA SER A 159 -2.19 -12.93 -1.81
C SER A 159 -1.02 -13.62 -2.50
N TRP A 160 -0.17 -14.31 -1.74
CA TRP A 160 0.97 -15.06 -2.26
C TRP A 160 0.59 -16.47 -2.74
N GLY A 161 -0.70 -16.75 -2.90
CA GLY A 161 -1.22 -18.08 -3.25
C GLY A 161 -1.16 -19.06 -2.07
N THR A 162 -1.63 -20.29 -2.28
CA THR A 162 -1.56 -21.37 -1.29
C THR A 162 -0.21 -22.10 -1.44
N GLY A 163 0.81 -21.64 -0.72
CA GLY A 163 2.10 -22.32 -0.66
C GLY A 163 1.98 -23.63 0.13
N GLY A 164 1.97 -24.77 -0.55
CA GLY A 164 2.10 -26.07 0.12
C GLY A 164 3.56 -26.29 0.54
N GLY A 165 3.81 -26.53 1.83
CA GLY A 165 5.13 -26.98 2.32
C GLY A 165 5.83 -26.02 3.27
N TYR A 166 5.33 -24.80 3.46
CA TYR A 166 5.80 -23.89 4.50
C TYR A 166 5.05 -24.23 5.80
N GLY A 167 5.77 -24.43 6.91
CA GLY A 167 5.18 -24.90 8.18
C GLY A 167 4.11 -23.97 8.75
N ALA A 168 3.54 -24.33 9.91
CA ALA A 168 2.49 -23.53 10.58
C ALA A 168 2.88 -22.05 10.77
N ASP A 169 4.17 -21.76 10.93
CA ASP A 169 4.73 -20.43 11.15
C ASP A 169 4.65 -19.50 9.92
N ALA A 170 4.36 -20.04 8.73
CA ALA A 170 4.20 -19.28 7.48
C ALA A 170 2.73 -19.13 7.04
N ALA A 171 1.78 -19.71 7.80
CA ALA A 171 0.36 -19.73 7.42
C ALA A 171 -0.23 -18.32 7.21
N TYR A 172 0.30 -17.33 7.94
CA TYR A 172 -0.11 -15.94 7.87
C TYR A 172 0.12 -15.26 6.51
N MET A 173 0.99 -15.81 5.65
CA MET A 173 1.27 -15.31 4.30
C MET A 173 0.34 -15.90 3.24
N HIS A 174 -0.27 -17.04 3.54
CA HIS A 174 -1.06 -17.84 2.61
C HIS A 174 -2.55 -17.84 3.00
N THR A 175 -3.01 -16.77 3.66
CA THR A 175 -4.43 -16.62 3.98
C THR A 175 -5.23 -16.61 2.68
N ASN A 176 -6.33 -17.36 2.65
CA ASN A 176 -7.28 -17.33 1.54
C ASN A 176 -8.28 -16.17 1.67
N GLU A 177 -8.16 -15.34 2.71
CA GLU A 177 -9.09 -14.25 3.05
C GLU A 177 -9.26 -13.28 1.87
N TYR A 178 -8.18 -12.91 1.20
CA TYR A 178 -8.20 -11.92 0.12
C TYR A 178 -8.45 -12.51 -1.27
N GLY A 179 -8.69 -13.82 -1.34
CA GLY A 179 -8.90 -14.57 -2.56
C GLY A 179 -7.66 -14.71 -3.43
N ASP A 180 -7.87 -15.31 -4.60
CA ASP A 180 -6.83 -15.61 -5.58
C ASP A 180 -6.21 -14.32 -6.19
N PRO A 181 -4.93 -14.35 -6.62
CA PRO A 181 -4.32 -13.23 -7.33
C PRO A 181 -5.10 -12.78 -8.59
N THR A 182 -5.86 -13.68 -9.22
CA THR A 182 -6.71 -13.37 -10.39
C THR A 182 -8.04 -12.70 -10.03
N ASN A 183 -8.33 -12.47 -8.74
CA ASN A 183 -9.61 -11.92 -8.28
C ASN A 183 -9.83 -10.47 -8.77
N SER A 184 -10.77 -10.30 -9.70
CA SER A 184 -11.14 -9.00 -10.27
C SER A 184 -11.97 -8.10 -9.35
N SER A 185 -12.47 -8.63 -8.22
CA SER A 185 -13.20 -7.84 -7.22
C SER A 185 -12.26 -6.98 -6.37
N ARG A 186 -10.94 -7.20 -6.45
CA ARG A 186 -9.94 -6.36 -5.78
C ARG A 186 -10.04 -4.90 -6.28
N PRO A 187 -9.90 -3.90 -5.40
CA PRO A 187 -9.73 -2.51 -5.84
C PRO A 187 -8.51 -2.40 -6.75
N GLY A 188 -8.74 -1.88 -7.97
CA GLY A 188 -7.70 -1.82 -9.01
C GLY A 188 -7.47 -3.12 -9.80
N GLY A 189 -8.30 -4.14 -9.57
CA GLY A 189 -8.33 -5.37 -10.34
C GLY A 189 -7.34 -6.45 -9.87
N PRO A 190 -7.16 -7.50 -10.67
CA PRO A 190 -6.26 -8.62 -10.37
C PRO A 190 -4.83 -8.15 -10.06
N ILE A 191 -4.11 -8.95 -9.28
CA ILE A 191 -2.70 -8.69 -8.98
C ILE A 191 -1.88 -8.84 -10.27
N GLY A 192 -1.03 -7.86 -10.53
CA GLY A 192 -0.04 -7.87 -11.58
C GLY A 192 1.33 -7.46 -11.04
N TYR A 193 2.33 -7.56 -11.89
CA TYR A 193 3.66 -7.07 -11.59
C TYR A 193 4.34 -6.43 -12.79
N HIS A 194 5.34 -5.61 -12.53
CA HIS A 194 6.21 -5.00 -13.54
C HIS A 194 7.68 -5.14 -13.14
N ALA A 195 8.51 -5.51 -14.11
CA ALA A 195 9.95 -5.70 -13.90
C ALA A 195 10.74 -4.43 -14.23
N PHE A 196 11.65 -4.09 -13.33
CA PHE A 196 12.58 -2.97 -13.45
C PHE A 196 14.01 -3.50 -13.42
N GLN A 197 14.66 -3.53 -14.58
CA GLN A 197 16.03 -4.01 -14.71
C GLN A 197 17.02 -2.87 -14.50
N SER A 198 18.03 -3.12 -13.66
CA SER A 198 19.16 -2.20 -13.44
C SER A 198 20.05 -2.09 -14.68
N THR A 199 20.65 -0.91 -14.88
CA THR A 199 21.73 -0.68 -15.88
C THR A 199 23.10 -1.20 -15.43
N THR A 200 23.25 -1.62 -14.18
CA THR A 200 24.54 -2.07 -13.63
C THR A 200 24.91 -3.48 -14.11
N ALA A 201 26.22 -3.79 -14.10
CA ALA A 201 26.80 -5.02 -14.65
C ALA A 201 26.30 -6.34 -14.02
N ASN A 202 25.62 -6.28 -12.86
CA ASN A 202 25.02 -7.43 -12.19
C ASN A 202 23.51 -7.58 -12.49
N ALA A 203 22.95 -6.74 -13.37
CA ALA A 203 21.59 -6.81 -13.92
C ALA A 203 20.52 -7.25 -12.90
N THR A 204 20.50 -6.62 -11.73
CA THR A 204 19.50 -6.91 -10.70
C THR A 204 18.13 -6.44 -11.21
N ALA A 205 17.16 -7.35 -11.22
CA ALA A 205 15.79 -7.03 -11.55
C ALA A 205 14.96 -6.88 -10.27
N PHE A 206 14.22 -5.79 -10.19
CA PHE A 206 13.24 -5.54 -9.15
C PHE A 206 11.84 -5.73 -9.72
N HIS A 207 10.93 -6.36 -8.97
CA HIS A 207 9.53 -6.47 -9.39
C HIS A 207 8.62 -5.70 -8.45
N LEU A 208 7.89 -4.74 -9.03
CA LEU A 208 6.76 -4.09 -8.37
C LEU A 208 5.53 -4.98 -8.51
N ILE A 209 4.92 -5.37 -7.40
CA ILE A 209 3.74 -6.23 -7.35
C ILE A 209 2.61 -5.47 -6.65
N ALA A 210 1.45 -5.35 -7.29
CA ALA A 210 0.26 -4.68 -6.75
C ALA A 210 -1.00 -5.10 -7.51
N ASP A 211 -2.16 -4.51 -7.19
CA ASP A 211 -3.30 -4.51 -8.12
C ASP A 211 -2.91 -3.88 -9.47
N GLY A 212 -3.51 -4.36 -10.55
CA GLY A 212 -3.15 -3.98 -11.92
C GLY A 212 -3.18 -2.47 -12.15
N ALA A 213 -4.19 -1.77 -11.63
CA ALA A 213 -4.30 -0.32 -11.75
C ALA A 213 -3.17 0.41 -11.01
N THR A 214 -2.76 -0.05 -9.83
CA THR A 214 -1.62 0.51 -9.08
C THR A 214 -0.31 0.29 -9.82
N VAL A 215 -0.08 -0.90 -10.40
CA VAL A 215 1.12 -1.14 -11.23
C VAL A 215 1.13 -0.19 -12.43
N SER A 216 0.02 -0.10 -13.18
CA SER A 216 -0.10 0.81 -14.32
C SER A 216 0.09 2.28 -13.95
N ALA A 217 -0.36 2.70 -12.77
CA ALA A 217 -0.22 4.07 -12.30
C ALA A 217 1.23 4.43 -11.92
N LEU A 218 1.98 3.48 -11.35
CA LEU A 218 3.33 3.71 -10.85
C LEU A 218 4.41 3.57 -11.93
N THR A 219 4.24 2.66 -12.89
CA THR A 219 5.27 2.37 -13.90
C THR A 219 5.76 3.61 -14.65
N PRO A 220 4.91 4.53 -15.15
CA PRO A 220 5.39 5.74 -15.83
C PRO A 220 6.19 6.68 -14.92
N SER A 221 5.79 6.81 -13.64
CA SER A 221 6.52 7.64 -12.67
C SER A 221 7.88 7.05 -12.33
N ILE A 222 7.96 5.73 -12.16
CA ILE A 222 9.23 5.02 -11.94
C ILE A 222 10.14 5.15 -13.17
N ALA A 223 9.61 4.90 -14.36
CA ALA A 223 10.35 5.03 -15.61
C ALA A 223 10.94 6.44 -15.77
N ALA A 224 10.18 7.48 -15.45
CA ALA A 224 10.66 8.86 -15.54
C ALA A 224 11.71 9.19 -14.47
N GLN A 225 11.43 8.88 -13.19
CA GLN A 225 12.26 9.30 -12.06
C GLN A 225 13.52 8.45 -11.90
N CYS A 226 13.48 7.17 -12.27
CA CYS A 226 14.58 6.24 -12.11
C CYS A 226 15.31 5.91 -13.43
N SER A 227 15.02 6.65 -14.50
CA SER A 227 15.55 6.41 -15.86
C SER A 227 17.07 6.23 -15.93
N VAL A 228 17.84 6.96 -15.11
CA VAL A 228 19.32 6.87 -15.08
C VAL A 228 19.85 5.51 -14.61
N ASN A 229 19.07 4.78 -13.81
CA ASN A 229 19.44 3.48 -13.26
C ASN A 229 18.65 2.33 -13.91
N LEU A 230 17.74 2.63 -14.84
CA LEU A 230 16.87 1.65 -15.49
C LEU A 230 17.32 1.33 -16.92
N HIS A 231 17.37 0.05 -17.24
CA HIS A 231 17.53 -0.39 -18.62
C HIS A 231 16.30 0.01 -19.43
N THR A 232 16.50 0.47 -20.67
CA THR A 232 15.45 1.07 -21.52
C THR A 232 14.26 0.13 -21.77
N THR A 233 14.52 -1.18 -21.77
CA THR A 233 13.51 -2.25 -21.88
C THR A 233 12.50 -2.27 -20.73
N SER A 234 12.82 -1.66 -19.58
CA SER A 234 11.94 -1.64 -18.39
C SER A 234 10.78 -0.64 -18.49
N THR A 235 10.70 0.15 -19.57
CA THR A 235 9.79 1.30 -19.66
C THR A 235 8.63 1.13 -20.66
N THR A 236 8.65 0.06 -21.46
CA THR A 236 7.71 -0.15 -22.57
C THR A 236 6.79 -1.36 -22.42
N GLU A 237 7.07 -2.25 -21.46
CA GLU A 237 6.27 -3.46 -21.26
C GLU A 237 4.98 -3.18 -20.45
N PRO A 238 3.85 -3.82 -20.79
CA PRO A 238 2.66 -3.76 -19.94
C PRO A 238 2.85 -4.59 -18.66
N PRO A 239 2.06 -4.33 -17.60
CA PRO A 239 2.04 -5.18 -16.42
C PRO A 239 1.74 -6.64 -16.77
N THR A 240 2.51 -7.55 -16.19
CA THR A 240 2.31 -9.00 -16.36
C THR A 240 1.36 -9.51 -15.27
N PRO A 241 0.41 -10.41 -15.59
CA PRO A 241 -0.41 -11.05 -14.57
C PRO A 241 0.44 -11.76 -13.51
N PHE A 242 0.08 -11.63 -12.23
CA PHE A 242 0.85 -12.26 -11.16
C PHE A 242 0.77 -13.78 -11.23
N ASN A 243 1.94 -14.43 -11.09
CA ASN A 243 2.06 -15.87 -10.99
C ASN A 243 2.76 -16.22 -9.67
N ALA A 244 2.03 -16.85 -8.76
CA ALA A 244 2.51 -17.26 -7.44
C ALA A 244 3.65 -18.32 -7.48
N SER A 245 3.97 -18.87 -8.66
CA SER A 245 5.11 -19.77 -8.86
C SER A 245 6.38 -19.06 -9.31
N ALA A 246 6.31 -17.77 -9.66
CA ALA A 246 7.43 -17.01 -10.21
C ALA A 246 8.00 -15.97 -9.23
N LEU A 247 7.17 -15.47 -8.31
CA LEU A 247 7.53 -14.44 -7.34
C LEU A 247 7.09 -14.86 -5.95
N PHE A 248 8.00 -14.76 -5.00
CA PHE A 248 7.83 -15.32 -3.66
C PHE A 248 7.97 -14.26 -2.56
N PRO A 249 7.31 -14.44 -1.40
CA PRO A 249 7.38 -13.48 -0.30
C PRO A 249 8.80 -13.30 0.27
N GLU A 250 9.65 -14.32 0.25
CA GLU A 250 11.05 -14.24 0.69
C GLU A 250 11.91 -13.30 -0.17
N GLN A 251 11.44 -12.94 -1.36
CA GLN A 251 12.12 -12.01 -2.26
C GLN A 251 11.73 -10.56 -1.98
N VAL A 252 10.77 -10.30 -1.07
CA VAL A 252 10.31 -8.94 -0.78
C VAL A 252 11.36 -8.15 -0.03
N VAL A 253 11.74 -7.01 -0.59
CA VAL A 253 12.65 -6.05 0.03
C VAL A 253 11.90 -4.90 0.72
N GLN A 254 10.64 -4.65 0.35
CA GLN A 254 9.81 -3.61 0.95
C GLN A 254 8.32 -3.84 0.63
N TYR A 255 7.47 -3.87 1.66
CA TYR A 255 6.03 -3.71 1.52
C TYR A 255 5.60 -2.25 1.64
N TYR A 256 4.50 -1.91 0.99
CA TYR A 256 3.88 -0.59 1.07
C TYR A 256 2.36 -0.73 1.21
N ARG A 257 1.72 0.34 1.70
CA ARG A 257 0.27 0.51 1.74
C ARG A 257 -0.39 -0.70 2.40
N ALA A 258 0.02 -1.02 3.63
CA ALA A 258 -0.50 -2.15 4.41
C ALA A 258 -0.38 -3.50 3.67
N SER A 259 0.80 -3.80 3.10
CA SER A 259 1.09 -5.05 2.36
C SER A 259 0.23 -5.29 1.11
N SER A 260 -0.40 -4.24 0.55
CA SER A 260 -1.12 -4.30 -0.73
C SER A 260 -0.23 -3.99 -1.94
N VAL A 261 0.99 -3.54 -1.69
CA VAL A 261 2.04 -3.34 -2.70
C VAL A 261 3.34 -3.92 -2.16
N ALA A 262 4.12 -4.58 -3.01
CA ALA A 262 5.43 -5.12 -2.67
C ALA A 262 6.46 -4.77 -3.74
N LEU A 263 7.69 -4.55 -3.29
CA LEU A 263 8.87 -4.52 -4.13
C LEU A 263 9.70 -5.77 -3.81
N THR A 264 10.00 -6.56 -4.83
CA THR A 264 10.86 -7.75 -4.71
C THR A 264 12.17 -7.57 -5.46
N LEU A 265 13.17 -8.36 -5.11
CA LEU A 265 14.48 -8.38 -5.74
C LEU A 265 14.82 -9.82 -6.17
N ASP A 266 15.21 -9.99 -7.44
CA ASP A 266 15.66 -11.28 -7.95
C ASP A 266 16.90 -11.79 -7.22
N GLY A 267 16.89 -13.08 -6.90
CA GLY A 267 17.95 -13.74 -6.16
C GLY A 267 18.00 -13.42 -4.66
N TYR A 268 17.15 -12.52 -4.15
CA TYR A 268 17.01 -12.31 -2.71
C TYR A 268 16.19 -13.44 -2.08
N ASN A 269 16.66 -13.96 -0.95
CA ASN A 269 15.99 -15.02 -0.22
C ASN A 269 16.10 -14.75 1.28
N ASN A 270 15.02 -14.22 1.86
CA ASN A 270 14.93 -13.95 3.28
C ASN A 270 14.14 -15.02 4.01
N SER A 271 14.81 -16.04 4.53
CA SER A 271 14.13 -17.12 5.28
C SER A 271 13.46 -16.65 6.59
N ALA A 272 13.79 -15.46 7.11
CA ALA A 272 13.18 -14.89 8.33
C ALA A 272 11.67 -14.68 8.18
N VAL A 273 11.18 -14.56 6.94
CA VAL A 273 9.75 -14.45 6.62
C VAL A 273 8.96 -15.73 6.97
N PHE A 274 9.62 -16.86 7.19
CA PHE A 274 8.98 -18.13 7.57
C PHE A 274 9.24 -18.52 9.03
N ALA A 275 10.10 -17.79 9.73
CA ALA A 275 10.38 -18.03 11.14
C ALA A 275 9.26 -17.47 12.03
N ALA A 276 9.22 -17.84 13.31
CA ALA A 276 8.33 -17.16 14.25
C ALA A 276 8.65 -15.66 14.34
N GLU A 277 7.63 -14.84 14.57
CA GLU A 277 7.76 -13.38 14.65
C GLU A 277 8.85 -12.95 15.66
N ASN A 278 9.70 -12.00 15.28
CA ASN A 278 10.81 -11.48 16.09
C ASN A 278 11.86 -12.50 16.55
N THR A 279 11.91 -13.69 15.96
CA THR A 279 12.92 -14.72 16.34
C THR A 279 14.14 -14.78 15.44
N THR A 280 14.01 -14.31 14.19
CA THR A 280 15.08 -14.37 13.18
C THR A 280 15.20 -13.00 12.52
N ALA A 281 16.42 -12.48 12.42
CA ALA A 281 16.69 -11.22 11.75
C ALA A 281 16.62 -11.38 10.22
N ASP A 282 16.20 -10.31 9.54
CA ASP A 282 16.16 -10.29 8.07
C ASP A 282 17.54 -10.52 7.47
N THR A 283 17.57 -11.31 6.39
CA THR A 283 18.79 -11.53 5.60
C THR A 283 19.25 -10.21 4.97
N SER A 284 20.55 -9.95 4.96
CA SER A 284 21.11 -8.79 4.26
C SER A 284 20.85 -8.89 2.75
N LEU A 285 20.71 -7.76 2.08
CA LEU A 285 20.56 -7.75 0.62
C LEU A 285 21.82 -8.38 -0.04
N PRO A 286 21.67 -9.07 -1.18
CA PRO A 286 22.79 -9.71 -1.86
C PRO A 286 23.85 -8.69 -2.27
N GLY A 287 25.12 -9.09 -2.19
CA GLY A 287 26.22 -8.27 -2.72
C GLY A 287 26.02 -7.99 -4.21
N GLY A 288 26.22 -6.74 -4.62
CA GLY A 288 25.99 -6.30 -6.01
C GLY A 288 24.57 -5.82 -6.30
N THR A 289 23.69 -5.75 -5.29
CA THR A 289 22.39 -5.05 -5.40
C THR A 289 22.59 -3.59 -5.80
N ASP A 290 21.89 -3.14 -6.85
CA ASP A 290 21.87 -1.73 -7.23
C ASP A 290 21.08 -0.91 -6.21
N MET A 291 21.78 -0.37 -5.22
CA MET A 291 21.19 0.44 -4.16
C MET A 291 20.65 1.78 -4.68
N ALA A 292 21.24 2.35 -5.74
CA ALA A 292 20.75 3.60 -6.31
C ALA A 292 19.41 3.40 -7.01
N LEU A 293 19.22 2.28 -7.70
CA LEU A 293 17.92 1.90 -8.24
C LEU A 293 16.91 1.59 -7.12
N LEU A 294 17.31 0.80 -6.12
CA LEU A 294 16.43 0.45 -5.01
C LEU A 294 15.93 1.70 -4.27
N ASP A 295 16.81 2.64 -3.95
CA ASP A 295 16.45 3.89 -3.28
C ASP A 295 15.50 4.74 -4.13
N CYS A 296 15.74 4.80 -5.44
CA CYS A 296 14.86 5.50 -6.36
C CYS A 296 13.47 4.86 -6.42
N LEU A 297 13.40 3.53 -6.57
CA LEU A 297 12.14 2.78 -6.58
C LEU A 297 11.37 3.01 -5.28
N ASN A 298 12.03 2.87 -4.14
CA ASN A 298 11.42 3.03 -2.82
C ASN A 298 10.87 4.45 -2.61
N ALA A 299 11.65 5.48 -2.98
CA ALA A 299 11.22 6.86 -2.91
C ALA A 299 10.04 7.17 -3.85
N THR A 300 10.08 6.69 -5.09
CA THR A 300 9.02 6.92 -6.08
C THR A 300 7.73 6.20 -5.71
N ILE A 301 7.80 4.93 -5.30
CA ILE A 301 6.62 4.15 -4.87
C ILE A 301 5.99 4.80 -3.63
N GLY A 302 6.78 5.13 -2.62
CA GLY A 302 6.24 5.75 -1.40
C GLY A 302 5.53 7.07 -1.66
N LYS A 303 6.11 7.93 -2.50
CA LYS A 303 5.51 9.22 -2.89
C LYS A 303 4.31 9.06 -3.82
N GLY A 304 4.31 8.04 -4.67
CA GLY A 304 3.40 7.93 -5.81
C GLY A 304 2.33 6.85 -5.70
N VAL A 305 2.33 5.97 -4.69
CA VAL A 305 1.34 4.88 -4.64
C VAL A 305 -0.08 5.46 -4.60
N PRO A 306 -1.04 4.98 -5.40
CA PRO A 306 -2.39 5.54 -5.39
C PRO A 306 -3.03 5.42 -4.01
N LEU A 307 -3.53 6.55 -3.51
CA LEU A 307 -4.31 6.63 -2.28
C LEU A 307 -5.67 7.25 -2.58
N VAL A 308 -6.70 6.73 -1.93
CA VAL A 308 -8.05 7.30 -1.98
C VAL A 308 -8.02 8.65 -1.28
N ASN A 309 -8.56 9.69 -1.94
CA ASN A 309 -8.55 11.02 -1.36
C ASN A 309 -9.43 11.07 -0.12
N GLY A 310 -8.84 11.39 1.03
CA GLY A 310 -9.60 11.83 2.18
C GLY A 310 -10.16 13.19 1.82
N GLY A 311 -11.44 13.26 1.43
CA GLY A 311 -12.09 14.50 1.06
C GLY A 311 -11.62 15.62 1.98
N VAL A 312 -10.95 16.62 1.41
CA VAL A 312 -10.45 17.75 2.19
C VAL A 312 -11.70 18.41 2.76
N ASN A 313 -11.95 18.24 4.06
CA ASN A 313 -12.84 19.13 4.77
C ASN A 313 -12.10 20.46 4.84
N ILE A 314 -12.13 21.19 3.72
CA ILE A 314 -11.90 22.62 3.74
C ILE A 314 -13.09 23.12 4.56
N GLY A 315 -12.88 23.32 5.86
CA GLY A 315 -13.88 23.95 6.70
C GLY A 315 -14.33 25.26 6.03
N PRO A 316 -15.58 25.71 6.27
CA PRO A 316 -16.11 26.94 5.66
C PRO A 316 -15.25 28.19 5.91
N GLU A 317 -14.26 28.11 6.81
CA GLU A 317 -13.25 29.15 7.09
C GLU A 317 -12.35 29.48 5.88
N ALA A 318 -12.01 28.53 4.99
CA ALA A 318 -11.05 28.83 3.91
C ALA A 318 -11.69 29.40 2.63
N THR A 319 -13.00 29.27 2.45
CA THR A 319 -13.73 29.93 1.35
C THR A 319 -13.95 31.41 1.62
N LEU A 320 -14.01 31.81 2.90
CA LEU A 320 -14.11 33.20 3.29
C LEU A 320 -12.84 33.99 2.97
N VAL A 321 -11.64 33.43 3.17
CA VAL A 321 -10.38 34.14 2.90
C VAL A 321 -10.20 34.45 1.41
N LEU A 322 -10.54 33.50 0.53
CA LEU A 322 -10.48 33.74 -0.92
C LEU A 322 -11.58 34.69 -1.40
N SER A 323 -12.77 34.65 -0.80
CA SER A 323 -13.86 35.60 -1.10
C SER A 323 -13.55 37.03 -0.64
N TRP A 324 -12.93 37.19 0.54
CA TRP A 324 -12.46 38.49 1.04
C TRP A 324 -11.32 39.05 0.19
N LEU A 325 -10.35 38.23 -0.22
CA LEU A 325 -9.28 38.68 -1.12
C LEU A 325 -9.84 39.13 -2.48
N TRP A 326 -10.88 38.44 -2.99
CA TRP A 326 -11.56 38.85 -4.22
C TRP A 326 -12.35 40.15 -4.04
N LEU A 327 -13.07 40.32 -2.93
CA LEU A 327 -13.81 41.54 -2.60
C LEU A 327 -12.88 42.75 -2.40
N VAL A 328 -11.76 42.57 -1.69
CA VAL A 328 -10.75 43.62 -1.50
C VAL A 328 -10.12 44.01 -2.84
N ALA A 329 -9.85 43.05 -3.73
CA ALA A 329 -9.35 43.34 -5.08
C ALA A 329 -10.35 44.13 -5.94
N ILE A 330 -11.66 43.87 -5.82
CA ILE A 330 -12.70 44.66 -6.50
C ILE A 330 -12.74 46.09 -5.92
N VAL A 331 -12.76 46.22 -4.59
CA VAL A 331 -12.87 47.53 -3.93
C VAL A 331 -11.62 48.38 -4.19
N ALA A 332 -10.43 47.79 -4.16
CA ALA A 332 -9.19 48.49 -4.49
C ALA A 332 -9.17 49.01 -5.94
N ARG A 333 -9.75 48.26 -6.89
CA ARG A 333 -9.93 48.70 -8.28
C ARG A 333 -10.98 49.80 -8.44
N ALA A 334 -12.05 49.77 -7.64
CA ALA A 334 -13.09 50.79 -7.68
C ALA A 334 -12.65 52.15 -7.10
N ILE A 335 -11.71 52.15 -6.14
CA ILE A 335 -11.19 53.35 -5.48
C ILE A 335 -9.96 53.93 -6.23
N GLY A 336 -9.47 53.25 -7.27
CA GLY A 336 -8.37 53.74 -8.11
C GLY A 336 -7.00 53.70 -7.43
N VAL A 337 -6.80 52.77 -6.49
CA VAL A 337 -5.53 52.63 -5.74
C VAL A 337 -4.54 51.67 -6.45
N VAL A 338 -4.94 51.04 -7.56
CA VAL A 338 -4.05 50.31 -8.48
C VAL A 338 -4.46 50.58 -9.92
#